data_AF-A0A957DTW8-F1
#
_entry.id   AF-A0A957DTW8-F1
#
_cell.length_a   1.000
_cell.length_b   1.000
_cell.length_c   1.000
_cell.angle_alpha   90.00
_cell.angle_beta   90.00
_cell.angle_gamma   90.00
#
_symmetry.space_group_name_H-M   'P 1'
#
loop_
_entity.id
_entity.type
_entity.pdbx_description
1 polymer ?
#
loop_
_entity_poly.entity_id
_entity_poly.type
_entity_poly.pdbx_seq_one_letter_code
_entity_poly.pdbx_strand_id
1 'polypeptide(L)'
;VVVMDETVDMVWVAMKLSHFFKHESCGKCTPCREGTFWMDKLLHRIHHGEGTEKDLEVLRSVAGQIGGKTLCALGDFATSPVLGTYRHFADEYKAKVSGKKVVKETAVPTD
;
A
#
# COMPACT_ATOMS: atom_id res chain seq x y z
N VAL A 1 -9.68 -11.08 13.95
CA VAL A 1 -9.35 -11.76 12.66
C VAL A 1 -10.24 -11.14 11.61
N VAL A 2 -9.68 -10.64 10.51
CA VAL A 2 -10.42 -10.11 9.36
C VAL A 2 -10.25 -11.12 8.22
N VAL A 3 -11.35 -11.57 7.62
CA VAL A 3 -11.35 -12.54 6.52
C VAL A 3 -11.76 -11.80 5.26
N MET A 4 -11.01 -12.00 4.18
CA MET A 4 -11.26 -11.46 2.85
C MET A 4 -11.22 -12.63 1.87
N ASP A 5 -12.23 -12.75 1.02
CA ASP A 5 -12.29 -13.77 -0.02
C ASP A 5 -11.58 -13.29 -1.30
N GLU A 6 -11.63 -14.11 -2.34
CA GLU A 6 -10.97 -13.86 -3.61
C GLU A 6 -11.56 -12.69 -4.40
N THR A 7 -12.74 -12.17 -4.02
CA THR A 7 -13.39 -11.02 -4.66
C THR A 7 -12.80 -9.68 -4.20
N VAL A 8 -11.87 -9.69 -3.25
CA VAL A 8 -11.20 -8.49 -2.73
C VAL A 8 -9.87 -8.26 -3.47
N ASP A 9 -9.64 -7.00 -3.90
CA ASP A 9 -8.37 -6.54 -4.47
C ASP A 9 -7.36 -6.26 -3.35
N MET A 10 -6.23 -6.99 -3.33
CA MET A 10 -5.24 -6.84 -2.26
C MET A 10 -4.41 -5.56 -2.37
N VAL A 11 -4.33 -4.95 -3.56
CA VAL A 11 -3.76 -3.61 -3.74
C VAL A 11 -4.67 -2.56 -3.11
N TRP A 12 -5.99 -2.71 -3.25
CA TRP A 12 -6.97 -1.85 -2.57
C TRP A 12 -6.87 -1.98 -1.05
N VAL A 13 -6.74 -3.21 -0.53
CA VAL A 13 -6.59 -3.45 0.91
C VAL A 13 -5.36 -2.73 1.45
N ALA A 14 -4.22 -2.86 0.77
CA ALA A 14 -3.00 -2.16 1.13
C ALA A 14 -3.21 -0.63 1.11
N MET A 15 -3.87 -0.11 0.07
CA MET A 15 -4.20 1.31 -0.05
C MET A 15 -5.04 1.81 1.14
N LYS A 16 -6.14 1.12 1.50
CA LYS A 16 -7.00 1.53 2.61
C LYS A 16 -6.29 1.48 3.96
N LEU A 17 -5.47 0.45 4.19
CA LEU A 17 -4.68 0.35 5.42
C LEU A 17 -3.60 1.45 5.48
N SER A 18 -2.91 1.73 4.37
CA SER A 18 -1.96 2.84 4.29
C SER A 18 -2.63 4.20 4.51
N HIS A 19 -3.83 4.40 3.96
CA HIS A 19 -4.62 5.61 4.20
C HIS A 19 -4.95 5.78 5.69
N PHE A 20 -5.40 4.71 6.36
CA PHE A 20 -5.65 4.70 7.80
C PHE A 20 -4.40 5.09 8.59
N PHE A 21 -3.26 4.44 8.35
CA PHE A 21 -2.02 4.75 9.07
C PHE A 21 -1.49 6.16 8.79
N LYS A 22 -1.73 6.68 7.60
CA LYS A 22 -1.43 8.08 7.26
C LYS A 22 -2.34 9.05 8.03
N HIS A 23 -3.64 8.73 8.17
CA HIS A 23 -4.59 9.55 8.93
C HIS A 23 -4.28 9.54 10.43
N GLU A 24 -3.96 8.37 10.98
CA GLU A 24 -3.67 8.16 12.41
C GLU A 24 -2.22 8.46 12.81
N SER A 25 -1.38 8.89 11.85
CA SER A 25 -0.02 9.29 12.15
C SER A 25 0.00 10.56 12.99
N CYS A 26 0.52 10.48 14.22
CA CYS A 26 0.72 11.66 15.07
C CYS A 26 1.72 12.70 14.52
N GLY A 27 2.45 12.34 13.45
CA GLY A 27 3.36 13.24 12.75
C GLY A 27 4.70 13.54 13.44
N LYS A 28 5.04 12.91 14.58
CA LYS A 28 6.27 13.24 15.34
C LYS A 28 7.58 12.91 14.62
N CYS A 29 7.69 11.72 14.02
CA CYS A 29 8.92 11.30 13.32
C CYS A 29 8.76 11.45 11.81
N THR A 30 9.76 12.07 11.16
CA THR A 30 9.79 12.27 9.71
C THR A 30 9.59 10.99 8.89
N PRO A 31 10.27 9.86 9.18
CA PRO A 31 10.05 8.62 8.41
C PRO A 31 8.59 8.16 8.47
N CYS A 32 7.91 8.26 9.62
CA CYS A 32 6.49 7.92 9.69
C CYS A 32 5.62 8.95 8.97
N ARG A 33 5.75 10.24 9.29
CA ARG A 33 4.88 11.30 8.76
C ARG A 33 4.92 11.39 7.23
N GLU A 34 6.13 11.45 6.67
CA GLU A 34 6.32 11.56 5.22
C GLU A 34 6.19 10.19 4.54
N GLY A 35 6.68 9.12 5.18
CA GLY A 35 6.64 7.79 4.61
C GLY A 35 5.23 7.24 4.46
N THR A 36 4.35 7.40 5.46
CA THR A 36 2.94 6.97 5.32
C THR A 36 2.21 7.76 4.24
N PHE A 37 2.52 9.05 4.09
CA PHE A 37 1.98 9.88 3.02
C PHE A 37 2.42 9.40 1.63
N TRP A 38 3.70 9.07 1.47
CA TRP A 38 4.22 8.53 0.20
C TRP A 38 3.64 7.15 -0.12
N MET A 39 3.54 6.25 0.85
CA MET A 39 2.92 4.93 0.64
C MET A 39 1.46 5.04 0.20
N ASP A 40 0.66 5.85 0.89
CA ASP A 40 -0.74 6.14 0.54
C ASP A 40 -0.87 6.67 -0.90
N LYS A 41 -0.07 7.68 -1.25
CA LYS A 41 -0.08 8.29 -2.59
C LYS A 41 0.32 7.31 -3.70
N LEU A 42 1.35 6.50 -3.48
CA LEU A 42 1.81 5.51 -4.46
C LEU A 42 0.77 4.42 -4.66
N LEU A 43 0.20 3.90 -3.57
CA LEU A 43 -0.84 2.87 -3.63
C LEU A 43 -2.10 3.36 -4.31
N HIS A 44 -2.51 4.61 -4.09
CA HIS A 44 -3.61 5.23 -4.82
C HIS A 44 -3.35 5.19 -6.33
N ARG A 45 -2.19 5.68 -6.78
CA ARG A 45 -1.83 5.64 -8.20
C ARG A 45 -1.83 4.23 -8.76
N ILE A 46 -1.23 3.27 -8.05
CA ILE A 46 -1.18 1.87 -8.48
C ILE A 46 -2.59 1.30 -8.59
N HIS A 47 -3.43 1.49 -7.57
CA HIS A 47 -4.78 0.93 -7.54
C HIS A 47 -5.64 1.43 -8.71
N HIS A 48 -5.53 2.72 -9.06
CA HIS A 48 -6.26 3.35 -10.17
C HIS A 48 -5.60 3.13 -11.56
N GLY A 49 -4.53 2.34 -11.65
CA GLY A 49 -3.86 2.04 -12.92
C GLY A 49 -3.01 3.19 -13.48
N GLU A 50 -2.67 4.17 -12.64
CA GLU A 50 -1.78 5.31 -12.94
C GLU A 50 -0.34 5.06 -12.44
N GLY A 51 -0.10 3.88 -11.86
CA GLY A 51 1.19 3.44 -11.37
C GLY A 51 2.06 2.83 -12.48
N THR A 52 3.36 2.89 -12.26
CA THR A 52 4.41 2.32 -13.11
C THR A 52 5.19 1.25 -12.36
N GLU A 53 5.96 0.42 -13.05
CA GLU A 53 6.87 -0.53 -12.38
C GLU A 53 7.85 0.18 -11.41
N LYS A 54 8.27 1.39 -11.77
CA LYS A 54 9.12 2.23 -10.91
C LYS A 54 8.39 2.60 -9.61
N ASP A 55 7.08 2.84 -9.65
CA ASP A 55 6.31 3.13 -8.44
C ASP A 55 6.29 1.94 -7.46
N LEU A 56 6.32 0.69 -7.96
CA LEU A 56 6.45 -0.51 -7.12
C LEU A 56 7.82 -0.61 -6.43
N GLU A 57 8.88 -0.20 -7.11
CA GLU A 57 10.22 -0.11 -6.52
C GLU A 57 10.27 0.97 -5.44
N VAL A 58 9.77 2.16 -5.75
CA VAL A 58 9.72 3.29 -4.81
C VAL A 58 8.88 2.93 -3.59
N LEU A 59 7.71 2.29 -3.78
CA LEU A 59 6.83 1.88 -2.67
C LEU A 59 7.56 0.98 -1.65
N ARG A 60 8.33 -0.01 -2.14
CA ARG A 60 9.14 -0.88 -1.26
C ARG A 60 10.29 -0.14 -0.61
N SER A 61 10.95 0.76 -1.35
CA SER A 61 12.03 1.59 -0.81
C SER A 61 11.53 2.47 0.34
N VAL A 62 10.38 3.13 0.17
CA VAL A 62 9.74 3.95 1.20
C VAL A 62 9.42 3.09 2.43
N ALA A 63 8.78 1.92 2.25
CA ALA A 63 8.50 1.02 3.38
C ALA A 63 9.78 0.62 4.15
N GLY A 64 10.88 0.31 3.45
CA GLY A 64 12.18 -0.01 4.05
C GLY A 64 12.88 1.18 4.74
N GLN A 65 12.47 2.42 4.43
CA GLN A 65 12.95 3.63 5.10
C GLN A 65 12.16 3.96 6.37
N ILE A 66 11.00 3.34 6.59
CA ILE A 66 10.20 3.51 7.81
C ILE A 66 10.56 2.45 8.85
N GLY A 67 10.58 1.17 8.46
CA GLY A 67 10.74 0.04 9.38
C GLY A 67 11.98 0.15 10.26
N GLY A 68 11.80 0.04 11.57
CA GLY A 68 12.86 0.11 12.58
C GLY A 68 13.49 1.50 12.78
N LYS A 69 12.95 2.55 12.14
CA LYS A 69 13.52 3.92 12.13
C LYS A 69 12.55 4.96 12.67
N THR A 70 11.52 4.54 13.40
CA THR A 70 10.47 5.41 13.95
C THR A 70 10.45 5.36 15.47
N LEU A 71 9.81 6.37 16.10
CA LEU A 71 9.77 6.51 17.55
C LEU A 71 8.85 5.47 18.22
N CYS A 72 7.75 5.09 17.57
CA CYS A 72 6.78 4.14 18.10
C CYS A 72 6.42 3.09 17.06
N ALA A 73 5.75 2.01 17.50
CA ALA A 73 5.43 0.86 16.66
C ALA A 73 4.47 1.15 15.49
N LEU A 74 3.78 2.30 15.47
CA LEU A 74 2.91 2.66 14.35
C LEU A 74 3.68 2.68 13.02
N GLY A 75 4.94 3.14 13.03
CA GLY A 75 5.76 3.14 11.82
C GLY A 75 5.96 1.74 11.26
N ASP A 76 6.29 0.77 12.11
CA ASP A 76 6.47 -0.63 11.70
C ASP A 76 5.14 -1.25 11.23
N PHE A 77 4.04 -0.96 11.94
CA PHE A 77 2.71 -1.42 11.56
C PHE A 77 2.27 -0.85 10.21
N ALA A 78 2.61 0.40 9.89
CA ALA A 78 2.27 1.03 8.62
C ALA A 78 2.97 0.39 7.41
N THR A 79 4.15 -0.23 7.60
CA THR A 79 4.86 -0.95 6.53
C THR A 79 4.30 -2.36 6.29
N SER A 80 3.67 -2.94 7.30
CA SER A 80 3.27 -4.36 7.28
C SER A 80 2.24 -4.69 6.20
N PRO A 81 1.17 -3.89 5.99
CA PRO A 81 0.24 -4.09 4.88
C PRO A 81 0.97 -4.09 3.54
N VAL A 82 1.79 -3.07 3.27
CA VAL A 82 2.49 -2.89 2.00
C VAL A 82 3.41 -4.05 1.69
N LEU A 83 4.26 -4.44 2.64
CA LEU A 83 5.23 -5.51 2.43
C LEU A 83 4.57 -6.90 2.39
N GLY A 84 3.54 -7.12 3.21
CA GLY A 84 2.80 -8.37 3.26
C GLY A 84 2.00 -8.63 1.98
N THR A 85 1.17 -7.67 1.57
CA THR A 85 0.37 -7.82 0.35
C THR A 85 1.26 -7.88 -0.90
N TYR A 86 2.33 -7.08 -0.97
CA TYR A 86 3.27 -7.16 -2.08
C TYR A 86 3.95 -8.53 -2.16
N ARG A 87 4.34 -9.13 -1.02
CA ARG A 87 4.99 -10.45 -0.99
C ARG A 87 4.07 -11.56 -1.51
N HIS A 88 2.80 -11.54 -1.11
CA HIS A 88 1.88 -12.64 -1.38
C HIS A 88 1.03 -12.44 -2.64
N PHE A 89 0.86 -11.19 -3.10
CA PHE A 89 -0.01 -10.82 -4.21
C PHE A 89 0.72 -9.93 -5.25
N ALA A 90 2.03 -10.14 -5.42
CA ALA A 90 2.86 -9.36 -6.35
C ALA A 90 2.27 -9.28 -7.77
N ASP A 91 1.58 -10.33 -8.21
CA ASP A 91 0.98 -10.39 -9.54
C ASP A 91 -0.22 -9.42 -9.68
N GLU A 92 -0.98 -9.16 -8.61
CA GLU A 92 -2.01 -8.12 -8.60
C GLU A 92 -1.40 -6.72 -8.76
N TYR A 93 -0.27 -6.46 -8.10
CA TYR A 93 0.48 -5.20 -8.28
C TYR A 93 0.99 -5.03 -9.70
N LYS A 94 1.61 -6.08 -10.27
CA LYS A 94 2.13 -6.04 -11.65
C LYS A 94 1.01 -5.85 -12.67
N ALA A 95 -0.13 -6.50 -12.48
CA ALA A 95 -1.30 -6.33 -13.31
C ALA A 95 -1.71 -4.86 -13.41
N LYS A 96 -1.80 -4.17 -12.26
CA LYS A 96 -2.20 -2.76 -12.17
C LYS A 96 -1.26 -1.78 -12.87
N VAL A 97 0.05 -2.07 -12.93
CA VAL A 97 1.04 -1.19 -13.59
C VAL A 97 1.34 -1.56 -15.04
N SER A 98 0.90 -2.74 -15.51
CA SER A 98 1.16 -3.24 -16.87
C SER A 98 0.28 -2.60 -17.95
N GLY A 99 -0.67 -1.73 -17.58
CA GLY A 99 -1.67 -1.15 -18.50
C GLY A 99 -2.72 -2.16 -18.99
N LYS A 100 -2.62 -3.44 -18.62
CA LYS A 100 -3.69 -4.42 -18.87
C LYS A 100 -4.78 -4.23 -17.82
N LYS A 101 -6.00 -3.93 -18.27
CA LYS A 101 -7.18 -3.96 -17.39
C LYS A 101 -7.41 -5.40 -16.93
N VAL A 102 -6.94 -5.74 -15.74
CA VAL A 102 -7.40 -6.94 -15.05
C VAL A 102 -8.72 -6.60 -14.39
N VAL A 103 -9.81 -6.98 -15.06
CA VAL A 103 -11.15 -6.92 -14.51
C VAL A 103 -11.31 -8.14 -13.61
N LYS A 104 -10.94 -7.99 -12.33
CA LYS A 104 -11.41 -8.91 -11.29
C LYS A 104 -12.84 -8.45 -10.96
N GLU A 105 -13.79 -9.36 -10.88
CA GLU A 105 -15.10 -9.05 -10.29
C GLU A 105 -14.84 -8.70 -8.83
N THR A 106 -14.78 -7.40 -8.54
CA THR A 106 -14.36 -6.88 -7.24
C THR A 106 -15.61 -6.52 -6.44
N ALA A 107 -15.71 -7.06 -5.23
CA ALA A 107 -16.75 -6.65 -4.27
C ALA A 107 -16.49 -5.25 -3.69
N VAL A 108 -15.39 -4.63 -4.09
CA VAL A 108 -14.82 -3.45 -3.46
C VAL A 108 -15.02 -2.20 -4.34
N PRO A 109 -15.39 -1.04 -3.77
CA PRO A 109 -15.62 0.18 -4.54
C PRO A 109 -14.37 0.65 -5.28
N THR A 110 -14.56 1.21 -6.47
CA THR A 110 -13.49 1.72 -7.35
C THR A 110 -13.19 3.21 -7.14
N ASP A 111 -13.85 3.84 -6.17
CA ASP A 111 -13.81 5.27 -5.81
C ASP A 111 -13.19 5.55 -4.43
#